data_AF-A0A9C8HW10-F1
#
_entry.id   AF-A0A9C8HW10-F1
#
_cell.length_a   1.000
_cell.length_b   1.000
_cell.length_c   1.000
_cell.angle_alpha   90.00
_cell.angle_beta   90.00
_cell.angle_gamma   90.00
#
_symmetry.space_group_name_H-M   'P 1'
#
loop_
_entity.id
_entity.type
_entity.pdbx_description
1 polymer ?
#
loop_
_entity_poly.entity_id
_entity_poly.type
_entity_poly.pdbx_seq_one_letter_code
_entity_poly.pdbx_strand_id
1 'polypeptide(L)'
;MTQRNELWSRWPLPTYPVKEYFGNADEEEQAALTRLFVENRYMSFFSAVNRQIELELFFVQWKPPSSPEEIMGNILITFYRDEAVHFTIHLFGPGGFLFEEKKFALTFGKRASQEDLPYLAALVKTGGLHINLFTPTEEGVDILARYSLNMDEKSLDELYSILEGNPESNRGELLYASDVFEKRPFPSHIPAYEIPPGKNIKPEDIISSNRKQCKEGMIFSGVRDGKNYLLTDIPCPSELEEIRPEKDASLNSYLYNLDFILEKGILYRVYNDSKMAVHHKYEHYKKGRYDMVEMLDMIQQVNITHENNKMDYQIMKEAFLTEKDPVKKAFFAMDLLLFPFFRDMGPVLDYLLSFDSGTFFLKQTARRLTGEYRDIFDHYTENFQPRSSRQSYRLEQLVRYVLLYQTLDRLLLLSKQDLGDQRESLQDTATSAFVEYHYEFLEELFDADETAAEKVLSLITVNSYRKLFRELMETGKMTFQEGELKSMDVKEALAQGLKNAPTRKIGDHLMTLLQNLFYEDKEE
;
A
#
# COMPACT_ATOMS: atom_id res chain seq x y z
N MET A 1 6.96 -6.61 36.05
CA MET A 1 7.82 -7.48 35.21
C MET A 1 7.53 -8.98 35.35
N THR A 2 6.92 -9.46 36.44
CA THR A 2 6.75 -10.90 36.73
C THR A 2 5.67 -11.63 35.93
N GLN A 3 4.55 -10.98 35.56
CA GLN A 3 3.49 -11.63 34.75
C GLN A 3 3.85 -11.83 33.27
N ARG A 4 4.71 -10.97 32.69
CA ARG A 4 5.15 -11.10 31.29
C ARG A 4 6.05 -12.32 31.13
N ASN A 5 6.92 -12.62 32.11
CA ASN A 5 7.85 -13.76 32.07
C ASN A 5 7.15 -15.12 32.25
N GLU A 6 6.00 -15.19 32.93
CA GLU A 6 5.22 -16.42 33.10
C GLU A 6 4.42 -16.84 31.85
N LEU A 7 4.18 -15.91 30.91
CA LEU A 7 3.51 -16.21 29.64
C LEU A 7 4.43 -17.00 28.69
N TRP A 8 5.72 -16.65 28.63
CA TRP A 8 6.71 -17.28 27.74
C TRP A 8 7.18 -18.67 28.20
N SER A 9 7.05 -18.99 29.49
CA SER A 9 7.35 -20.34 30.01
C SER A 9 6.26 -21.37 29.70
N ARG A 10 5.02 -20.91 29.45
CA ARG A 10 3.89 -21.75 29.04
C ARG A 10 3.77 -21.93 27.52
N TRP A 11 4.35 -21.02 26.76
CA TRP A 11 4.36 -21.02 25.29
C TRP A 11 5.78 -20.63 24.83
N PRO A 12 6.72 -21.58 24.73
CA PRO A 12 8.08 -21.25 24.33
C PRO A 12 8.05 -20.54 22.97
N LEU A 13 8.70 -19.38 22.90
CA LEU A 13 8.91 -18.69 21.64
C LEU A 13 9.62 -19.65 20.67
N PRO A 14 9.12 -19.84 19.44
CA PRO A 14 9.92 -20.46 18.42
C PRO A 14 11.21 -19.64 18.27
N THR A 15 12.34 -20.29 18.51
CA THR A 15 13.67 -19.69 18.38
C THR A 15 14.14 -19.85 16.93
N TYR A 16 14.37 -18.72 16.27
CA TYR A 16 14.80 -18.66 14.89
C TYR A 16 16.31 -18.33 14.83
N PRO A 17 17.18 -19.22 14.31
CA PRO A 17 18.61 -18.92 14.20
C PRO A 17 18.89 -17.87 13.11
N VAL A 18 19.25 -16.64 13.51
CA VAL A 18 19.67 -15.55 12.61
C VAL A 18 21.15 -15.73 12.19
N LYS A 19 21.45 -16.74 11.35
CA LYS A 19 22.82 -17.24 11.10
C LYS A 19 23.87 -16.18 10.66
N GLU A 20 23.46 -15.06 10.07
CA GLU A 20 24.36 -14.06 9.47
C GLU A 20 24.64 -12.82 10.35
N TYR A 21 23.88 -12.61 11.43
CA TYR A 21 24.10 -11.51 12.38
C TYR A 21 25.19 -11.83 13.41
N PHE A 22 25.61 -13.10 13.46
CA PHE A 22 26.44 -13.68 14.52
C PHE A 22 27.93 -13.73 14.17
N GLY A 23 28.62 -12.61 14.34
CA GLY A 23 30.04 -12.66 14.69
C GLY A 23 30.20 -12.82 16.20
N ASN A 24 30.30 -14.05 16.72
CA ASN A 24 30.54 -14.37 18.15
C ASN A 24 29.57 -13.72 19.18
N ALA A 25 28.26 -13.74 18.94
CA ALA A 25 27.30 -13.27 19.96
C ALA A 25 27.06 -14.30 21.07
N ASP A 26 26.82 -13.82 22.29
CA ASP A 26 26.50 -14.63 23.47
C ASP A 26 25.03 -15.14 23.45
N GLU A 27 24.69 -16.08 24.35
CA GLU A 27 23.34 -16.67 24.43
C GLU A 27 22.24 -15.63 24.72
N GLU A 28 22.57 -14.58 25.48
CA GLU A 28 21.61 -13.52 25.85
C GLU A 28 21.30 -12.62 24.64
N GLU A 29 22.32 -12.29 23.83
CA GLU A 29 22.15 -11.61 22.54
C GLU A 29 21.33 -12.43 21.56
N GLN A 30 21.63 -13.72 21.45
CA GLN A 30 20.87 -14.62 20.60
C GLN A 30 19.39 -14.60 20.99
N ALA A 31 19.08 -14.67 22.29
CA ALA A 31 17.72 -14.60 22.78
C ALA A 31 17.05 -13.23 22.52
N ALA A 32 17.76 -12.13 22.76
CA ALA A 32 17.23 -10.77 22.56
C ALA A 32 16.96 -10.46 21.08
N LEU A 33 17.87 -10.83 20.18
CA LEU A 33 17.73 -10.65 18.73
C LEU A 33 16.65 -11.57 18.16
N THR A 34 16.61 -12.83 18.58
CA THR A 34 15.54 -13.75 18.20
C THR A 34 14.18 -13.16 18.57
N ARG A 35 14.06 -12.63 19.79
CA ARG A 35 12.85 -11.97 20.24
C ARG A 35 12.51 -10.74 19.40
N LEU A 36 13.50 -9.92 19.04
CA LEU A 36 13.31 -8.77 18.15
C LEU A 36 12.69 -9.20 16.82
N PHE A 37 13.25 -10.22 16.17
CA PHE A 37 12.70 -10.71 14.90
C PHE A 37 11.35 -11.39 15.06
N VAL A 38 11.10 -12.14 16.14
CA VAL A 38 9.77 -12.72 16.40
C VAL A 38 8.72 -11.63 16.60
N GLU A 39 9.03 -10.60 17.39
CA GLU A 39 8.12 -9.49 17.67
C GLU A 39 7.85 -8.62 16.43
N ASN A 40 8.77 -8.63 15.44
CA ASN A 40 8.67 -7.84 14.21
C ASN A 40 8.53 -8.71 12.94
N ARG A 41 8.24 -10.02 13.06
CA ARG A 41 8.26 -10.97 11.92
C ARG A 41 7.28 -10.66 10.80
N TYR A 42 6.28 -9.83 11.11
CA TYR A 42 5.24 -9.40 10.18
C TYR A 42 5.39 -7.94 9.74
N MET A 43 6.51 -7.30 10.09
CA MET A 43 6.78 -5.91 9.72
C MET A 43 7.74 -5.89 8.54
N SER A 44 7.39 -5.17 7.47
CA SER A 44 8.30 -4.97 6.34
C SER A 44 9.39 -3.93 6.62
N PHE A 45 9.27 -3.17 7.71
CA PHE A 45 10.38 -2.39 8.26
C PHE A 45 10.28 -2.17 9.78
N PHE A 46 11.42 -2.16 10.46
CA PHE A 46 11.51 -1.79 11.88
C PHE A 46 12.90 -1.21 12.23
N SER A 47 13.00 -0.56 13.39
CA SER A 47 14.23 0.05 13.88
C SER A 47 14.69 -0.57 15.21
N ALA A 48 16.00 -0.61 15.41
CA ALA A 48 16.63 -1.04 16.66
C ALA A 48 17.84 -0.17 16.99
N VAL A 49 18.35 -0.29 18.22
CA VAL A 49 19.63 0.29 18.64
C VAL A 49 20.57 -0.86 18.96
N ASN A 50 21.74 -0.90 18.34
CA ASN A 50 22.73 -1.95 18.60
C ASN A 50 23.56 -1.69 19.87
N ARG A 51 24.48 -2.60 20.19
CA ARG A 51 25.36 -2.50 21.37
C ARG A 51 26.28 -1.27 21.33
N GLN A 52 26.62 -0.78 20.14
CA GLN A 52 27.41 0.43 19.92
C GLN A 52 26.57 1.72 20.04
N ILE A 53 25.27 1.60 20.34
CA ILE A 53 24.31 2.71 20.42
C ILE A 53 24.10 3.35 19.04
N GLU A 54 24.31 2.60 17.96
CA GLU A 54 24.03 3.04 16.60
C GLU A 54 22.64 2.58 16.17
N LEU A 55 22.01 3.38 15.31
CA LEU A 55 20.68 3.08 14.76
C LEU A 55 20.78 1.95 13.74
N GLU A 56 19.95 0.92 13.88
CA GLU A 56 19.79 -0.13 12.90
C GLU A 56 18.39 -0.08 12.28
N LEU A 57 18.34 -0.11 10.96
CA LEU A 57 17.14 -0.05 10.15
C LEU A 57 17.00 -1.37 9.40
N PHE A 58 15.90 -2.07 9.58
CA PHE A 58 15.65 -3.36 8.94
C PHE A 58 14.57 -3.22 7.90
N PHE A 59 14.86 -3.50 6.63
CA PHE A 59 13.91 -3.47 5.53
C PHE A 59 13.76 -4.86 4.91
N VAL A 60 12.53 -5.30 4.70
CA VAL A 60 12.25 -6.53 3.95
C VAL A 60 12.74 -6.37 2.51
N GLN A 61 13.38 -7.42 2.00
CA GLN A 61 13.89 -7.51 0.64
C GLN A 61 13.82 -8.96 0.18
N TRP A 62 13.26 -9.22 -1.00
CA TRP A 62 13.05 -10.58 -1.52
C TRP A 62 14.13 -11.06 -2.50
N LYS A 63 15.04 -10.16 -2.90
CA LYS A 63 16.13 -10.47 -3.82
C LYS A 63 17.43 -9.89 -3.28
N PRO A 64 18.52 -10.68 -3.23
CA PRO A 64 19.80 -10.16 -2.82
C PRO A 64 20.28 -9.09 -3.82
N PRO A 65 20.93 -8.01 -3.33
CA PRO A 65 21.49 -6.99 -4.19
C PRO A 65 22.66 -7.55 -5.01
N SER A 66 22.84 -7.04 -6.23
CA SER A 66 23.81 -7.59 -7.19
C SER A 66 25.28 -7.32 -6.82
N SER A 67 25.55 -6.31 -5.98
CA SER A 67 26.91 -5.89 -5.58
C SER A 67 26.88 -5.12 -4.24
N PRO A 68 26.74 -5.80 -3.09
CA PRO A 68 26.61 -5.12 -1.79
C PRO A 68 27.88 -4.41 -1.30
N GLU A 69 29.07 -4.83 -1.75
CA GLU A 69 30.37 -4.41 -1.19
C GLU A 69 30.87 -3.03 -1.65
N GLU A 70 30.24 -2.42 -2.66
CA GLU A 70 30.69 -1.17 -3.31
C GLU A 70 29.61 -0.06 -3.27
N ILE A 71 28.70 -0.12 -2.30
CA ILE A 71 27.56 0.81 -2.21
C ILE A 71 27.92 2.04 -1.37
N MET A 72 27.69 3.22 -1.94
CA MET A 72 27.77 4.51 -1.23
C MET A 72 26.36 5.01 -0.90
N GLY A 73 26.15 5.50 0.32
CA GLY A 73 24.87 6.08 0.74
C GLY A 73 24.93 7.61 0.84
N ASN A 74 23.88 8.28 0.40
CA ASN A 74 23.62 9.69 0.70
C ASN A 74 22.31 9.82 1.49
N ILE A 75 22.31 10.60 2.55
CA ILE A 75 21.15 10.78 3.44
C ILE A 75 20.64 12.21 3.26
N LEU A 76 19.38 12.35 2.86
CA LEU A 76 18.69 13.63 2.83
C LEU A 76 17.73 13.71 4.01
N ILE A 77 17.76 14.83 4.73
CA ILE A 77 16.87 15.12 5.84
C ILE A 77 15.79 16.09 5.38
N THR A 78 14.55 15.77 5.69
CA THR A 78 13.41 16.69 5.66
C THR A 78 12.71 16.59 7.01
N PHE A 79 12.01 17.63 7.44
CA PHE A 79 11.39 17.61 8.76
C PHE A 79 10.01 18.26 8.73
N TYR A 80 9.12 17.69 9.53
CA TYR A 80 7.89 18.37 9.90
C TYR A 80 8.14 19.08 11.23
N ARG A 81 7.84 20.39 11.26
CA ARG A 81 8.06 21.20 12.46
C ARG A 81 7.41 20.53 13.68
N ASP A 82 8.22 20.29 14.70
CA ASP A 82 7.83 19.78 16.01
C ASP A 82 7.20 18.37 16.06
N GLU A 83 7.17 17.58 14.96
CA GLU A 83 6.59 16.23 14.99
C GLU A 83 7.52 15.09 14.56
N ALA A 84 8.22 15.22 13.44
CA ALA A 84 8.96 14.10 12.86
C ALA A 84 10.13 14.56 11.98
N VAL A 85 11.18 13.75 11.94
CA VAL A 85 12.27 13.87 10.98
C VAL A 85 12.15 12.74 9.96
N HIS A 86 12.14 13.11 8.69
CA HIS A 86 12.07 12.20 7.55
C HIS A 86 13.44 12.09 6.90
N PHE A 87 13.83 10.85 6.64
CA PHE A 87 15.10 10.50 6.05
C PHE A 87 14.87 9.85 4.69
N THR A 88 15.54 10.33 3.66
CA THR A 88 15.63 9.67 2.35
C THR A 88 17.07 9.25 2.11
N ILE A 89 17.29 7.93 2.09
CA ILE A 89 18.60 7.34 1.86
C ILE A 89 18.69 6.89 0.40
N HIS A 90 19.63 7.45 -0.33
CA HIS A 90 19.97 7.05 -1.69
C HIS A 90 21.20 6.14 -1.64
N LEU A 91 21.05 4.91 -2.12
CA LEU A 91 22.13 3.94 -2.23
C LEU A 91 22.61 3.92 -3.69
N PHE A 92 23.90 4.17 -3.90
CA PHE A 92 24.53 4.21 -5.22
C PHE A 92 25.44 3.01 -5.41
N GLY A 93 25.33 2.35 -6.56
CA GLY A 93 26.19 1.22 -6.92
C GLY A 93 27.54 1.66 -7.54
N PRO A 94 28.37 0.67 -7.95
CA PRO A 94 29.64 0.92 -8.62
C PRO A 94 29.48 1.80 -9.86
N GLY A 95 30.13 2.96 -9.90
CA GLY A 95 30.01 3.91 -11.02
C GLY A 95 28.92 4.98 -10.86
N GLY A 96 28.27 5.07 -9.69
CA GLY A 96 27.44 6.21 -9.31
C GLY A 96 25.99 6.20 -9.79
N PHE A 97 25.50 5.06 -10.29
CA PHE A 97 24.08 4.89 -10.59
C PHE A 97 23.27 4.71 -9.30
N LEU A 98 22.07 5.29 -9.23
CA LEU A 98 21.15 5.06 -8.11
C LEU A 98 20.71 3.60 -8.15
N PHE A 99 21.11 2.84 -7.14
CA PHE A 99 20.74 1.44 -6.97
C PHE A 99 19.37 1.33 -6.29
N GLU A 100 19.18 2.02 -5.18
CA GLU A 100 17.97 1.92 -4.38
C GLU A 100 17.73 3.19 -3.56
N GLU A 101 16.46 3.47 -3.24
CA GLU A 101 16.05 4.55 -2.34
C GLU A 101 15.28 3.94 -1.15
N LYS A 102 15.65 4.31 0.07
CA LYS A 102 14.94 3.92 1.30
C LYS A 102 14.46 5.16 2.05
N LYS A 103 13.21 5.15 2.46
CA LYS A 103 12.59 6.22 3.24
C LYS A 103 12.13 5.70 4.59
N PHE A 104 12.27 6.53 5.61
CA PHE A 104 11.70 6.30 6.94
C PHE A 104 11.53 7.64 7.67
N ALA A 105 10.70 7.64 8.72
CA ALA A 105 10.52 8.78 9.60
C ALA A 105 10.75 8.36 11.04
N LEU A 106 11.43 9.22 11.82
CA LEU A 106 11.52 9.08 13.27
C LEU A 106 10.72 10.21 13.92
N THR A 107 9.80 9.81 14.77
CA THR A 107 8.80 10.72 15.35
C THR A 107 9.21 11.19 16.76
N PHE A 108 8.93 12.45 17.11
CA PHE A 108 9.32 13.03 18.40
C PHE A 108 8.33 14.05 18.98
N GLY A 109 7.31 14.44 18.21
CA GLY A 109 6.31 15.43 18.66
C GLY A 109 5.21 14.91 19.56
N LYS A 110 4.17 15.72 19.69
CA LYS A 110 3.03 15.43 20.59
C LYS A 110 2.10 14.37 20.02
N ARG A 111 1.99 14.27 18.69
CA ARG A 111 1.20 13.22 18.02
C ARG A 111 1.96 11.88 17.98
N ALA A 112 3.27 11.93 18.16
CA ALA A 112 4.16 10.79 18.08
C ALA A 112 4.11 9.89 19.33
N SER A 113 4.27 8.59 19.15
CA SER A 113 4.63 7.72 20.27
C SER A 113 6.06 8.03 20.71
N GLN A 114 6.36 7.98 22.01
CA GLN A 114 7.73 8.14 22.53
C GLN A 114 8.69 7.00 22.10
N GLU A 115 8.20 6.07 21.28
CA GLU A 115 8.92 4.87 20.85
C GLU A 115 10.14 5.18 19.98
N ASP A 116 10.12 6.28 19.22
CA ASP A 116 11.21 6.60 18.29
C ASP A 116 12.31 7.49 18.91
N LEU A 117 12.07 8.05 20.11
CA LEU A 117 13.03 8.89 20.81
C LEU A 117 14.38 8.19 21.06
N PRO A 118 14.44 6.89 21.44
CA PRO A 118 15.72 6.20 21.57
C PRO A 118 16.50 6.11 20.25
N TYR A 119 15.81 5.96 19.11
CA TYR A 119 16.43 5.88 17.79
C TYR A 119 17.00 7.24 17.36
N LEU A 120 16.26 8.32 17.59
CA LEU A 120 16.74 9.69 17.37
C LEU A 120 17.95 10.01 18.26
N ALA A 121 17.88 9.65 19.55
CA ALA A 121 18.97 9.87 20.48
C ALA A 121 20.24 9.10 20.09
N ALA A 122 20.08 7.85 19.62
CA ALA A 122 21.18 7.05 19.07
C ALA A 122 21.82 7.74 17.86
N LEU A 123 21.00 8.12 16.87
CA LEU A 123 21.46 8.77 15.64
C LEU A 123 22.17 10.11 15.91
N VAL A 124 21.63 10.96 16.78
CA VAL A 124 22.28 12.23 17.16
C VAL A 124 23.60 12.00 17.88
N LYS A 125 23.66 10.96 18.73
CA LYS A 125 24.85 10.68 19.55
C LYS A 125 26.01 10.13 18.72
N THR A 126 25.73 9.24 17.76
CA THR A 126 26.79 8.52 17.03
C THR A 126 26.97 9.02 15.60
N GLY A 127 25.93 9.59 14.99
CA GLY A 127 25.86 9.88 13.57
C GLY A 127 25.87 8.65 12.66
N GLY A 128 25.96 7.45 13.26
CA GLY A 128 26.05 6.18 12.57
C GLY A 128 24.69 5.51 12.45
N LEU A 129 24.41 4.99 11.25
CA LEU A 129 23.24 4.17 10.98
C LEU A 129 23.59 2.96 10.11
N HIS A 130 22.94 1.84 10.39
CA HIS A 130 23.07 0.61 9.62
C HIS A 130 21.75 0.30 8.91
N ILE A 131 21.82 -0.04 7.64
CA ILE A 131 20.68 -0.55 6.86
C ILE A 131 20.88 -2.04 6.69
N ASN A 132 19.91 -2.82 7.14
CA ASN A 132 19.86 -4.27 6.99
C ASN A 132 18.72 -4.61 6.02
N LEU A 133 19.06 -5.25 4.91
CA LEU A 133 18.08 -5.86 4.02
C LEU A 133 17.87 -7.30 4.48
N PHE A 134 16.65 -7.66 4.83
CA PHE A 134 16.34 -8.99 5.37
C PHE A 134 15.23 -9.69 4.61
N THR A 135 15.23 -11.02 4.61
CA THR A 135 14.08 -11.81 4.15
C THR A 135 13.61 -12.74 5.26
N PRO A 136 12.31 -12.78 5.57
CA PRO A 136 11.77 -13.81 6.45
C PRO A 136 11.86 -15.19 5.77
N THR A 137 12.13 -16.23 6.55
CA THR A 137 12.18 -17.64 6.14
C THR A 137 11.41 -18.51 7.13
N GLU A 138 11.10 -19.76 6.74
CA GLU A 138 10.46 -20.72 7.66
C GLU A 138 11.31 -21.00 8.90
N GLU A 139 12.64 -20.91 8.75
CA GLU A 139 13.62 -21.10 9.82
C GLU A 139 14.01 -19.80 10.53
N GLY A 140 13.54 -18.63 10.10
CA GLY A 140 13.87 -17.35 10.73
C GLY A 140 13.94 -16.15 9.81
N VAL A 141 15.11 -15.50 9.82
CA VAL A 141 15.39 -14.29 9.04
C VAL A 141 16.82 -14.38 8.50
N ASP A 142 16.97 -14.21 7.19
CA ASP A 142 18.26 -14.09 6.51
C ASP A 142 18.57 -12.62 6.23
N ILE A 143 19.84 -12.21 6.35
CA ILE A 143 20.28 -10.83 6.14
C ILE A 143 20.99 -10.75 4.79
N LEU A 144 20.26 -10.33 3.77
CA LEU A 144 20.75 -10.28 2.40
C LEU A 144 21.88 -9.26 2.19
N ALA A 145 21.86 -8.16 2.94
CA ALA A 145 22.92 -7.15 2.92
C ALA A 145 22.87 -6.26 4.16
N ARG A 146 24.03 -5.71 4.53
CA ARG A 146 24.16 -4.69 5.58
C ARG A 146 25.02 -3.53 5.07
N TYR A 147 24.51 -2.30 5.18
CA TYR A 147 25.21 -1.08 4.80
C TYR A 147 25.44 -0.21 6.03
N SER A 148 26.69 0.14 6.30
CA SER A 148 27.06 1.08 7.35
C SER A 148 27.21 2.48 6.76
N LEU A 149 26.38 3.40 7.21
CA LEU A 149 26.39 4.79 6.78
C LEU A 149 26.67 5.71 7.96
N ASN A 150 27.36 6.82 7.68
CA ASN A 150 27.60 7.87 8.66
C ASN A 150 27.09 9.19 8.08
N MET A 151 26.41 9.96 8.92
CA MET A 151 26.02 11.32 8.59
C MET A 151 27.24 12.24 8.64
N ASP A 152 27.32 13.19 7.72
CA ASP A 152 28.32 14.25 7.80
C ASP A 152 27.99 15.25 8.93
N GLU A 153 29.01 15.96 9.42
CA GLU A 153 28.91 16.90 10.54
C GLU A 153 27.81 17.94 10.33
N LYS A 154 27.68 18.47 9.11
CA LYS A 154 26.67 19.48 8.79
C LYS A 154 25.25 18.92 8.87
N SER A 155 25.02 17.70 8.38
CA SER A 155 23.72 17.02 8.49
C SER A 155 23.36 16.70 9.94
N LEU A 156 24.35 16.39 10.79
CA LEU A 156 24.14 16.16 12.22
C LEU A 156 23.80 17.45 12.97
N ASP A 157 24.51 18.55 12.68
CA ASP A 157 24.20 19.87 13.24
C ASP A 157 22.80 20.34 12.83
N GLU A 158 22.42 20.09 11.56
CA GLU A 158 21.07 20.36 11.08
C GLU A 158 20.02 19.57 11.88
N LEU A 159 20.21 18.25 12.04
CA LEU A 159 19.35 17.39 12.85
C LEU A 159 19.24 17.87 14.30
N TYR A 160 20.36 18.24 14.91
CA TYR A 160 20.40 18.78 16.27
C TYR A 160 19.58 20.06 16.39
N SER A 161 19.76 21.01 15.46
CA SER A 161 19.03 22.27 15.43
C SER A 161 17.51 22.08 15.27
N ILE A 162 17.10 21.10 14.46
CA ILE A 162 15.69 20.73 14.27
C ILE A 162 15.10 20.23 15.58
N LEU A 163 15.79 19.32 16.27
CA LEU A 163 15.33 18.73 17.52
C LEU A 163 15.30 19.73 18.69
N GLU A 164 16.16 20.75 18.68
CA GLU A 164 16.10 21.87 19.63
C GLU A 164 15.02 22.91 19.29
N GLY A 165 14.32 22.77 18.15
CA GLY A 165 13.29 23.71 17.71
C GLY A 165 13.84 25.03 17.15
N ASN A 166 15.14 25.07 16.78
CA ASN A 166 15.81 26.24 16.23
C ASN A 166 16.50 25.94 14.88
N PRO A 167 15.78 25.46 13.86
CA PRO A 167 16.40 25.17 12.57
C PRO A 167 16.97 26.46 11.95
N GLU A 168 18.29 26.51 11.71
CA GLU A 168 18.98 27.70 11.18
C GLU A 168 18.51 28.06 9.75
N SER A 169 17.78 27.17 9.06
CA SER A 169 17.19 27.45 7.76
C SER A 169 15.81 26.78 7.58
N ASN A 170 14.85 27.48 6.98
CA ASN A 170 13.57 26.89 6.53
C ASN A 170 13.75 25.90 5.36
N ARG A 171 14.98 25.46 5.05
CA ARG A 171 15.23 24.45 4.01
C ARG A 171 14.86 23.10 4.61
N GLY A 172 13.90 22.40 4.01
CA GLY A 172 13.49 21.06 4.46
C GLY A 172 12.27 21.02 5.37
N GLU A 173 11.76 22.16 5.83
CA GLU A 173 10.48 22.22 6.57
C GLU A 173 9.31 21.87 5.63
N LEU A 174 8.51 20.90 6.04
CA LEU A 174 7.27 20.49 5.38
C LEU A 174 6.06 20.82 6.25
N LEU A 175 4.94 21.16 5.61
CA LEU A 175 3.62 21.21 6.24
C LEU A 175 2.78 20.00 5.82
N TYR A 176 2.02 19.39 6.73
CA TYR A 176 1.09 18.30 6.43
C TYR A 176 -0.11 18.91 5.73
N ALA A 177 -0.46 18.35 4.58
CA ALA A 177 -1.57 18.84 3.80
C ALA A 177 -2.87 18.79 4.60
N SER A 178 -3.11 17.72 5.37
CA SER A 178 -4.28 17.62 6.24
C SER A 178 -4.36 18.76 7.27
N ASP A 179 -3.26 19.11 7.93
CA ASP A 179 -3.21 20.24 8.88
C ASP A 179 -3.44 21.59 8.18
N VAL A 180 -2.93 21.74 6.96
CA VAL A 180 -3.19 22.92 6.13
C VAL A 180 -4.68 23.02 5.80
N PHE A 181 -5.32 21.92 5.40
CA PHE A 181 -6.74 21.91 5.04
C PHE A 181 -7.69 22.07 6.22
N GLU A 182 -7.30 21.63 7.43
CA GLU A 182 -8.07 21.91 8.64
C GLU A 182 -8.14 23.41 8.94
N LYS A 183 -7.04 24.13 8.69
CA LYS A 183 -6.96 25.58 8.88
C LYS A 183 -7.58 26.36 7.72
N ARG A 184 -7.42 25.85 6.50
CA ARG A 184 -7.86 26.47 5.24
C ARG A 184 -8.54 25.40 4.39
N PRO A 185 -9.85 25.20 4.54
CA PRO A 185 -10.57 24.16 3.81
C PRO A 185 -10.46 24.35 2.31
N PHE A 186 -10.64 23.25 1.58
CA PHE A 186 -10.55 23.20 0.13
C PHE A 186 -11.28 24.36 -0.57
N PRO A 187 -10.58 25.15 -1.42
CA PRO A 187 -11.28 26.09 -2.27
C PRO A 187 -12.16 25.30 -3.23
N SER A 188 -13.46 25.59 -3.25
CA SER A 188 -14.41 24.89 -4.12
C SER A 188 -14.03 25.06 -5.59
N HIS A 189 -13.45 26.20 -5.96
CA HIS A 189 -13.01 26.57 -7.30
C HIS A 189 -11.61 27.17 -7.21
N ILE A 190 -10.70 26.69 -8.07
CA ILE A 190 -9.36 27.24 -8.20
C ILE A 190 -9.05 27.39 -9.71
N PRO A 191 -8.43 28.51 -10.13
CA PRO A 191 -7.97 28.64 -11.52
C PRO A 191 -7.04 27.48 -11.91
N ALA A 192 -7.22 26.98 -13.13
CA ALA A 192 -6.41 25.93 -13.70
C ALA A 192 -5.65 26.45 -14.93
N TYR A 193 -4.40 26.07 -15.06
CA TYR A 193 -3.52 26.44 -16.17
C TYR A 193 -2.94 25.17 -16.78
N GLU A 194 -3.27 24.88 -18.04
CA GLU A 194 -2.73 23.70 -18.73
C GLU A 194 -1.25 23.93 -19.05
N ILE A 195 -0.42 22.93 -18.75
CA ILE A 195 1.01 22.97 -19.05
C ILE A 195 1.23 22.32 -20.43
N PRO A 196 1.68 23.07 -21.44
CA PRO A 196 1.94 22.51 -22.76
C PRO A 196 2.97 21.38 -22.72
N PRO A 197 2.84 20.33 -23.54
CA PRO A 197 3.82 19.26 -23.63
C PRO A 197 5.24 19.81 -23.87
N GLY A 198 6.22 19.30 -23.11
CA GLY A 198 7.63 19.71 -23.22
C GLY A 198 7.99 21.00 -22.47
N LYS A 199 7.02 21.75 -21.91
CA LYS A 199 7.32 22.81 -20.94
C LYS A 199 7.42 22.21 -19.53
N ASN A 200 8.45 22.59 -18.80
CA ASN A 200 8.58 22.27 -17.38
C ASN A 200 8.51 23.58 -16.60
N ILE A 201 7.43 23.76 -15.84
CA ILE A 201 7.23 24.93 -14.99
C ILE A 201 7.25 24.44 -13.56
N LYS A 202 8.27 24.84 -12.80
CA LYS A 202 8.30 24.50 -11.39
C LYS A 202 7.33 25.43 -10.66
N PRO A 203 6.51 24.90 -9.74
CA PRO A 203 5.65 25.72 -8.89
C PRO A 203 6.38 26.90 -8.21
N GLU A 204 7.65 26.69 -7.85
CA GLU A 204 8.53 27.69 -7.23
C GLU A 204 8.81 28.90 -8.16
N ASP A 205 8.85 28.70 -9.47
CA ASP A 205 9.15 29.73 -10.46
C ASP A 205 8.01 30.79 -10.54
N ILE A 206 6.77 30.35 -10.33
CA ILE A 206 5.55 31.19 -10.30
C ILE A 206 5.63 32.22 -9.16
N ILE A 207 6.28 31.86 -8.07
CA ILE A 207 6.38 32.70 -6.88
C ILE A 207 7.58 33.64 -6.98
N SER A 208 8.70 33.22 -7.59
CA SER A 208 9.86 34.09 -7.78
C SER A 208 9.53 35.38 -8.55
N SER A 209 8.57 35.31 -9.48
CA SER A 209 8.05 36.45 -10.25
C SER A 209 7.04 37.31 -9.47
N ASN A 210 6.37 36.76 -8.43
CA ASN A 210 5.25 37.40 -7.71
C ASN A 210 5.42 37.59 -6.20
N ARG A 211 6.58 37.21 -5.60
CA ARG A 211 6.85 37.20 -4.14
C ARG A 211 6.54 38.51 -3.42
N LYS A 212 6.64 39.65 -4.11
CA LYS A 212 6.41 40.97 -3.50
C LYS A 212 4.93 41.35 -3.43
N GLN A 213 4.04 40.67 -4.16
CA GLN A 213 2.62 41.05 -4.26
C GLN A 213 1.68 40.08 -3.54
N CYS A 214 2.03 38.79 -3.45
CA CYS A 214 1.18 37.78 -2.81
C CYS A 214 1.66 37.48 -1.39
N LYS A 215 0.74 37.55 -0.41
CA LYS A 215 1.01 37.17 0.98
C LYS A 215 0.50 35.77 1.32
N GLU A 216 -0.48 35.29 0.57
CA GLU A 216 -1.14 34.01 0.77
C GLU A 216 -1.49 33.37 -0.58
N GLY A 217 -1.60 32.05 -0.61
CA GLY A 217 -2.03 31.29 -1.78
C GLY A 217 -1.67 29.82 -1.66
N MET A 218 -2.28 28.99 -2.51
CA MET A 218 -2.03 27.56 -2.60
C MET A 218 -1.63 27.19 -4.03
N ILE A 219 -0.68 26.27 -4.16
CA ILE A 219 -0.25 25.77 -5.47
C ILE A 219 -0.39 24.27 -5.48
N PHE A 220 -1.16 23.79 -6.44
CA PHE A 220 -1.39 22.37 -6.67
C PHE A 220 -0.89 21.97 -8.05
N SER A 221 -0.33 20.77 -8.12
CA SER A 221 -0.16 20.04 -9.36
C SER A 221 -1.40 19.20 -9.59
N GLY A 222 -1.88 19.16 -10.84
CA GLY A 222 -3.11 18.45 -11.20
C GLY A 222 -2.97 17.70 -12.52
N VAL A 223 -3.65 16.57 -12.65
CA VAL A 223 -3.78 15.80 -13.89
C VAL A 223 -5.25 15.58 -14.19
N ARG A 224 -5.63 15.78 -15.45
CA ARG A 224 -6.96 15.49 -15.97
C ARG A 224 -6.88 15.13 -17.45
N ASP A 225 -7.59 14.09 -17.85
CA ASP A 225 -7.71 13.67 -19.26
C ASP A 225 -6.34 13.53 -19.97
N GLY A 226 -5.33 13.01 -19.25
CA GLY A 226 -3.96 12.80 -19.76
C GLY A 226 -3.11 14.08 -19.86
N LYS A 227 -3.59 15.21 -19.35
CA LYS A 227 -2.90 16.51 -19.40
C LYS A 227 -2.53 17.01 -18.01
N ASN A 228 -1.42 17.76 -17.95
CA ASN A 228 -0.90 18.34 -16.72
C ASN A 228 -1.42 19.77 -16.53
N TYR A 229 -1.78 20.09 -15.30
CA TYR A 229 -2.33 21.37 -14.90
C TYR A 229 -1.59 21.89 -13.67
N LEU A 230 -1.40 23.20 -13.65
CA LEU A 230 -1.11 23.96 -12.45
C LEU A 230 -2.44 24.54 -11.95
N LEU A 231 -2.80 24.29 -10.70
CA LEU A 231 -4.01 24.83 -10.09
C LEU A 231 -3.58 25.78 -8.97
N THR A 232 -3.89 27.06 -9.09
CA THR A 232 -3.46 28.04 -8.08
C THR A 232 -4.34 29.29 -8.10
N ASP A 233 -4.52 29.90 -6.93
CA ASP A 233 -5.10 31.23 -6.74
C ASP A 233 -4.06 32.36 -6.87
N ILE A 234 -2.79 32.01 -7.07
CA ILE A 234 -1.69 32.95 -7.29
C ILE A 234 -1.65 33.32 -8.79
N PRO A 235 -1.56 34.62 -9.13
CA PRO A 235 -1.42 35.06 -10.51
C PRO A 235 -0.24 34.38 -11.22
N CYS A 236 -0.49 33.77 -12.39
CA CYS A 236 0.52 33.08 -13.18
C CYS A 236 1.10 33.97 -14.30
N PRO A 237 2.35 33.73 -14.76
CA PRO A 237 2.92 34.42 -15.92
C PRO A 237 2.06 34.23 -17.18
N SER A 238 2.00 35.25 -18.05
CA SER A 238 1.19 35.24 -19.28
C SER A 238 1.60 34.19 -20.33
N GLU A 239 2.74 33.52 -20.12
CA GLU A 239 3.27 32.47 -21.00
C GLU A 239 2.59 31.11 -20.80
N LEU A 240 1.81 30.98 -19.73
CA LEU A 240 0.89 29.87 -19.48
C LEU A 240 -0.44 30.17 -20.16
N GLU A 241 -0.96 29.20 -20.92
CA GLU A 241 -2.31 29.31 -21.46
C GLU A 241 -3.31 29.12 -20.31
N GLU A 242 -4.00 30.22 -19.96
CA GLU A 242 -5.17 30.16 -19.10
C GLU A 242 -6.26 29.39 -19.83
N ILE A 243 -6.33 28.09 -19.58
CA ILE A 243 -7.51 27.33 -19.95
C ILE A 243 -8.51 27.60 -18.85
N ARG A 244 -9.45 28.50 -19.13
CA ARG A 244 -10.68 28.56 -18.36
C ARG A 244 -11.28 27.16 -18.44
N PRO A 245 -11.32 26.40 -17.34
CA PRO A 245 -12.28 25.31 -17.28
C PRO A 245 -13.62 25.95 -17.63
N GLU A 246 -14.55 25.23 -18.26
CA GLU A 246 -15.95 25.66 -18.17
C GLU A 246 -16.20 26.12 -16.73
N LYS A 247 -16.92 27.24 -16.55
CA LYS A 247 -17.00 28.06 -15.32
C LYS A 247 -17.20 27.31 -13.97
N ASP A 248 -17.33 25.98 -13.98
CA ASP A 248 -17.75 25.08 -12.92
C ASP A 248 -16.82 23.88 -12.62
N ALA A 249 -15.61 23.76 -13.18
CA ALA A 249 -14.74 22.61 -12.84
C ALA A 249 -14.21 22.70 -11.40
N SER A 250 -14.85 22.00 -10.46
CA SER A 250 -14.38 21.89 -9.07
C SER A 250 -13.02 21.19 -9.04
N LEU A 251 -12.16 21.52 -8.06
CA LEU A 251 -10.87 20.84 -7.83
C LEU A 251 -10.96 19.31 -7.90
N ASN A 252 -12.07 18.72 -7.43
CA ASN A 252 -12.34 17.27 -7.48
C ASN A 252 -12.58 16.72 -8.90
N SER A 253 -12.38 17.47 -9.99
CA SER A 253 -12.29 16.93 -11.35
C SER A 253 -10.85 16.56 -11.74
N TYR A 254 -9.88 16.88 -10.90
CA TYR A 254 -8.46 16.60 -11.13
C TYR A 254 -7.99 15.54 -10.14
N LEU A 255 -7.01 14.73 -10.54
CA LEU A 255 -6.07 14.13 -9.61
C LEU A 255 -5.07 15.21 -9.23
N TYR A 256 -4.93 15.56 -7.95
CA TYR A 256 -4.08 16.68 -7.56
C TYR A 256 -3.31 16.43 -6.26
N ASN A 257 -2.19 17.12 -6.13
CA ASN A 257 -1.40 17.26 -4.92
C ASN A 257 -1.29 18.73 -4.55
N LEU A 258 -1.35 19.04 -3.26
CA LEU A 258 -0.94 20.35 -2.75
C LEU A 258 0.58 20.36 -2.66
N ASP A 259 1.25 21.09 -3.54
CA ASP A 259 2.71 21.12 -3.60
C ASP A 259 3.27 22.16 -2.62
N PHE A 260 2.62 23.32 -2.55
CA PHE A 260 3.08 24.45 -1.76
C PHE A 260 1.95 25.30 -1.18
N ILE A 261 2.22 25.94 -0.04
CA ILE A 261 1.40 27.01 0.52
C ILE A 261 2.26 28.26 0.77
N LEU A 262 1.71 29.41 0.41
CA LEU A 262 2.27 30.72 0.74
C LEU A 262 1.54 31.23 1.99
N GLU A 263 2.29 31.51 3.06
CA GLU A 263 1.77 32.13 4.27
C GLU A 263 2.65 33.29 4.70
N LYS A 264 2.05 34.47 4.88
CA LYS A 264 2.76 35.71 5.26
C LYS A 264 3.95 36.03 4.34
N GLY A 265 3.86 35.65 3.06
CA GLY A 265 4.92 35.82 2.06
C GLY A 265 6.06 34.79 2.14
N ILE A 266 5.96 33.80 3.02
CA ILE A 266 6.91 32.67 3.12
C ILE A 266 6.29 31.46 2.42
N LEU A 267 7.07 30.83 1.54
CA LEU A 267 6.66 29.63 0.83
C LEU A 267 7.05 28.40 1.63
N TYR A 268 6.06 27.55 1.91
CA TYR A 268 6.24 26.26 2.55
C TYR A 268 5.94 25.15 1.55
N ARG A 269 6.78 24.11 1.58
CA ARG A 269 6.49 22.86 0.89
C ARG A 269 5.44 22.09 1.67
N VAL A 270 4.55 21.42 0.95
CA VAL A 270 3.49 20.63 1.56
C VAL A 270 3.75 19.15 1.27
N TYR A 271 3.57 18.33 2.30
CA TYR A 271 3.61 16.88 2.22
C TYR A 271 2.16 16.36 2.24
N ASN A 272 1.79 15.62 1.20
CA ASN A 272 0.44 15.11 0.98
C ASN A 272 0.25 13.81 1.77
N ASP A 273 -0.05 13.95 3.06
CA ASP A 273 -0.23 12.81 3.96
C ASP A 273 -1.41 11.91 3.59
N SER A 274 -1.38 10.68 4.10
CA SER A 274 -2.39 9.66 3.85
C SER A 274 -3.82 10.07 4.26
N LYS A 275 -3.99 10.98 5.22
CA LYS A 275 -5.32 11.46 5.62
C LYS A 275 -5.93 12.35 4.55
N MET A 276 -5.13 13.17 3.86
CA MET A 276 -5.58 13.91 2.68
C MET A 276 -6.07 12.97 1.56
N ALA A 277 -5.35 11.86 1.30
CA ALA A 277 -5.78 10.89 0.30
C ALA A 277 -7.15 10.27 0.62
N VAL A 278 -7.41 9.92 1.90
CA VAL A 278 -8.75 9.48 2.34
C VAL A 278 -9.81 10.54 2.08
N HIS A 279 -9.52 11.80 2.38
CA HIS A 279 -10.47 12.88 2.11
C HIS A 279 -10.84 12.94 0.62
N HIS A 280 -9.87 12.82 -0.28
CA HIS A 280 -10.12 12.82 -1.72
C HIS A 280 -11.01 11.65 -2.13
N LYS A 281 -10.66 10.44 -1.71
CA LYS A 281 -11.42 9.22 -1.99
C LYS A 281 -12.87 9.32 -1.52
N TYR A 282 -13.08 9.79 -0.29
CA TYR A 282 -14.42 9.98 0.25
C TYR A 282 -15.25 11.00 -0.56
N GLU A 283 -14.64 12.11 -1.02
CA GLU A 283 -15.33 13.07 -1.88
C GLU A 283 -15.71 12.50 -3.26
N HIS A 284 -14.88 11.64 -3.85
CA HIS A 284 -15.18 10.95 -5.10
C HIS A 284 -16.23 9.86 -4.92
N TYR A 285 -16.17 9.11 -3.81
CA TYR A 285 -17.14 8.09 -3.44
C TYR A 285 -18.56 8.69 -3.32
N LYS A 286 -18.70 9.82 -2.62
CA LYS A 286 -19.99 10.53 -2.51
C LYS A 286 -20.60 10.94 -3.86
N LYS A 287 -19.76 11.12 -4.89
CA LYS A 287 -20.17 11.49 -6.25
C LYS A 287 -20.39 10.28 -7.16
N GLY A 288 -20.29 9.05 -6.64
CA GLY A 288 -20.43 7.81 -7.41
C GLY A 288 -19.28 7.56 -8.40
N ARG A 289 -18.11 8.17 -8.20
CA ARG A 289 -16.95 8.05 -9.10
C ARG A 289 -16.02 6.93 -8.63
N TYR A 290 -16.49 5.68 -8.68
CA TYR A 290 -15.79 4.53 -8.12
C TYR A 290 -14.42 4.28 -8.78
N ASP A 291 -14.32 4.39 -10.11
CA ASP A 291 -13.05 4.22 -10.85
C ASP A 291 -11.95 5.18 -10.34
N MET A 292 -12.33 6.41 -9.98
CA MET A 292 -11.41 7.40 -9.43
C MET A 292 -10.98 7.04 -8.00
N VAL A 293 -11.89 6.49 -7.20
CA VAL A 293 -11.57 6.00 -5.85
C VAL A 293 -10.57 4.84 -5.93
N GLU A 294 -10.77 3.91 -6.87
CA GLU A 294 -9.88 2.77 -7.06
C GLU A 294 -8.49 3.19 -7.54
N MET A 295 -8.41 4.13 -8.48
CA MET A 295 -7.13 4.68 -8.91
C MET A 295 -6.40 5.41 -7.76
N LEU A 296 -7.12 6.18 -6.94
CA LEU A 296 -6.55 6.83 -5.76
C LEU A 296 -6.10 5.81 -4.70
N ASP A 297 -6.85 4.72 -4.52
CA ASP A 297 -6.46 3.59 -3.65
C ASP A 297 -5.12 2.99 -4.09
N MET A 298 -4.96 2.72 -5.40
CA MET A 298 -3.70 2.20 -5.94
C MET A 298 -2.53 3.15 -5.74
N ILE A 299 -2.72 4.45 -6.03
CA ILE A 299 -1.68 5.48 -5.83
C ILE A 299 -1.28 5.54 -4.36
N GLN A 300 -2.24 5.52 -3.44
CA GLN A 300 -1.97 5.59 -2.02
C GLN A 300 -1.27 4.34 -1.50
N GLN A 301 -1.65 3.15 -1.97
CA GLN A 301 -0.94 1.91 -1.64
C GLN A 301 0.53 2.01 -2.03
N VAL A 302 0.83 2.44 -3.27
CA VAL A 302 2.20 2.64 -3.74
C VAL A 302 2.94 3.66 -2.87
N ASN A 303 2.31 4.79 -2.56
CA ASN A 303 2.92 5.84 -1.75
C ASN A 303 3.21 5.36 -0.32
N ILE A 304 2.27 4.69 0.35
CA ILE A 304 2.47 4.17 1.72
C ILE A 304 3.62 3.16 1.75
N THR A 305 3.65 2.22 0.80
CA THR A 305 4.73 1.23 0.69
C THR A 305 6.08 1.90 0.41
N HIS A 306 6.12 2.89 -0.48
CA HIS A 306 7.36 3.54 -0.89
C HIS A 306 7.90 4.53 0.15
N GLU A 307 7.03 5.33 0.77
CA GLU A 307 7.41 6.34 1.75
C GLU A 307 7.71 5.75 3.13
N ASN A 308 7.06 4.63 3.48
CA ASN A 308 7.31 3.89 4.71
C ASN A 308 7.34 4.81 5.95
N ASN A 309 6.34 5.69 6.01
CA ASN A 309 6.27 6.80 6.94
C ASN A 309 5.41 6.44 8.16
N LYS A 310 6.05 6.23 9.32
CA LYS A 310 5.36 5.92 10.59
C LYS A 310 4.48 7.08 11.08
N MET A 311 4.78 8.32 10.73
CA MET A 311 3.95 9.47 11.12
C MET A 311 2.60 9.47 10.40
N ASP A 312 2.57 9.08 9.11
CA ASP A 312 1.33 8.92 8.36
C ASP A 312 0.42 7.88 8.99
N TYR A 313 0.99 6.77 9.48
CA TYR A 313 0.25 5.78 10.25
C TYR A 313 -0.39 6.39 11.50
N GLN A 314 0.33 7.22 12.27
CA GLN A 314 -0.22 7.87 13.47
C GLN A 314 -1.33 8.86 13.12
N ILE A 315 -1.14 9.68 12.08
CA ILE A 315 -2.16 10.62 11.57
C ILE A 315 -3.43 9.86 11.17
N MET A 316 -3.28 8.76 10.45
CA MET A 316 -4.38 7.89 10.02
C MET A 316 -5.09 7.23 11.19
N LYS A 317 -4.34 6.76 12.19
CA LYS A 317 -4.89 6.15 13.41
C LYS A 317 -5.69 7.16 14.22
N GLU A 318 -5.17 8.37 14.42
CA GLU A 318 -5.88 9.46 15.08
C GLU A 318 -7.17 9.81 14.33
N ALA A 319 -7.10 9.92 13.00
CA ALA A 319 -8.26 10.20 12.16
C ALA A 319 -9.32 9.10 12.27
N PHE A 320 -8.94 7.82 12.22
CA PHE A 320 -9.86 6.70 12.41
C PHE A 320 -10.57 6.74 13.78
N LEU A 321 -9.83 7.03 14.85
CA LEU A 321 -10.38 7.06 16.21
C LEU A 321 -11.36 8.22 16.41
N THR A 322 -11.12 9.36 15.76
CA THR A 322 -11.89 10.59 15.96
C THR A 322 -12.99 10.84 14.93
N GLU A 323 -12.91 10.23 13.74
CA GLU A 323 -13.90 10.39 12.67
C GLU A 323 -15.29 9.88 13.10
N LYS A 324 -16.30 10.69 12.79
CA LYS A 324 -17.70 10.47 13.17
C LYS A 324 -18.54 9.97 12.00
N ASP A 325 -18.18 10.32 10.76
CA ASP A 325 -18.84 9.77 9.58
C ASP A 325 -18.42 8.30 9.40
N PRO A 326 -19.35 7.33 9.46
CA PRO A 326 -19.01 5.92 9.45
C PRO A 326 -18.43 5.44 8.11
N VAL A 327 -18.85 6.04 6.99
CA VAL A 327 -18.35 5.71 5.64
C VAL A 327 -16.91 6.22 5.49
N LYS A 328 -16.66 7.46 5.90
CA LYS A 328 -15.32 8.05 5.87
C LYS A 328 -14.37 7.35 6.84
N LYS A 329 -14.87 6.96 8.02
CA LYS A 329 -14.15 6.13 8.98
C LYS A 329 -13.81 4.76 8.42
N ALA A 330 -14.65 4.18 7.56
CA ALA A 330 -14.31 2.94 6.85
C ALA A 330 -13.17 3.12 5.85
N PHE A 331 -13.06 4.26 5.15
CA PHE A 331 -11.87 4.55 4.35
C PHE A 331 -10.59 4.64 5.19
N PHE A 332 -10.63 5.34 6.33
CA PHE A 332 -9.49 5.35 7.26
C PHE A 332 -9.14 3.94 7.75
N ALA A 333 -10.14 3.14 8.10
CA ALA A 333 -9.95 1.76 8.54
C ALA A 333 -9.31 0.87 7.47
N MET A 334 -9.79 0.94 6.22
CA MET A 334 -9.20 0.19 5.12
C MET A 334 -7.75 0.60 4.89
N ASP A 335 -7.45 1.89 4.85
CA ASP A 335 -6.08 2.37 4.59
C ASP A 335 -5.11 2.10 5.73
N LEU A 336 -5.57 1.97 6.97
CA LEU A 336 -4.73 1.51 8.07
C LEU A 336 -4.14 0.11 7.79
N LEU A 337 -4.86 -0.73 7.03
CA LEU A 337 -4.38 -2.05 6.61
C LEU A 337 -3.25 -1.98 5.57
N LEU A 338 -2.90 -0.80 5.04
CA LEU A 338 -1.81 -0.63 4.08
C LEU A 338 -0.45 -0.39 4.76
N PHE A 339 -0.43 0.03 6.04
CA PHE A 339 0.79 0.49 6.69
C PHE A 339 1.66 -0.64 7.22
N PRO A 340 2.95 -0.74 6.83
CA PRO A 340 3.85 -1.86 7.17
C PRO A 340 4.12 -2.05 8.67
N PHE A 341 3.71 -1.08 9.49
CA PHE A 341 3.82 -1.08 10.95
C PHE A 341 2.54 -1.48 11.67
N PHE A 342 1.51 -1.88 10.92
CA PHE A 342 0.17 -2.02 11.45
C PHE A 342 0.06 -3.26 12.35
N ARG A 343 0.03 -3.01 13.66
CA ARG A 343 -0.09 -4.06 14.70
C ARG A 343 -1.52 -4.26 15.20
N ASP A 344 -2.41 -3.30 14.95
CA ASP A 344 -3.75 -3.23 15.55
C ASP A 344 -4.85 -3.74 14.58
N MET A 345 -4.60 -4.84 13.87
CA MET A 345 -5.53 -5.36 12.85
C MET A 345 -6.90 -5.77 13.40
N GLY A 346 -6.93 -6.40 14.57
CA GLY A 346 -8.18 -6.89 15.17
C GLY A 346 -9.26 -5.82 15.32
N PRO A 347 -9.01 -4.71 16.05
CA PRO A 347 -9.98 -3.63 16.20
C PRO A 347 -10.44 -2.99 14.88
N VAL A 348 -9.56 -2.90 13.88
CA VAL A 348 -9.89 -2.32 12.57
C VAL A 348 -10.78 -3.28 11.76
N LEU A 349 -10.46 -4.57 11.73
CA LEU A 349 -11.31 -5.58 11.09
C LEU A 349 -12.66 -5.72 11.79
N ASP A 350 -12.69 -5.72 13.13
CA ASP A 350 -13.94 -5.74 13.90
C ASP A 350 -14.85 -4.56 13.50
N TYR A 351 -14.27 -3.37 13.32
CA TYR A 351 -15.00 -2.22 12.81
C TYR A 351 -15.51 -2.46 11.39
N LEU A 352 -14.65 -2.85 10.45
CA LEU A 352 -15.03 -3.08 9.04
C LEU A 352 -16.11 -4.16 8.88
N LEU A 353 -16.05 -5.24 9.66
CA LEU A 353 -17.05 -6.30 9.64
C LEU A 353 -18.39 -5.83 10.22
N SER A 354 -18.35 -4.96 11.23
CA SER A 354 -19.56 -4.35 11.82
C SER A 354 -20.18 -3.24 10.97
N PHE A 355 -19.35 -2.54 10.18
CA PHE A 355 -19.76 -1.40 9.38
C PHE A 355 -20.68 -1.84 8.25
N ASP A 356 -21.88 -1.25 8.13
CA ASP A 356 -22.85 -1.61 7.09
C ASP A 356 -22.39 -1.19 5.68
N SER A 357 -21.38 -1.86 5.14
CA SER A 357 -20.92 -1.67 3.78
C SER A 357 -21.50 -2.69 2.80
N GLY A 358 -21.77 -2.20 1.59
CA GLY A 358 -21.97 -3.05 0.42
C GLY A 358 -20.67 -3.72 -0.04
N THR A 359 -20.77 -4.48 -1.14
CA THR A 359 -19.70 -5.31 -1.72
C THR A 359 -18.40 -4.56 -1.98
N PHE A 360 -18.47 -3.27 -2.33
CA PHE A 360 -17.30 -2.42 -2.59
C PHE A 360 -16.27 -2.45 -1.45
N PHE A 361 -16.66 -2.15 -0.20
CA PHE A 361 -15.69 -2.11 0.91
C PHE A 361 -15.15 -3.50 1.27
N LEU A 362 -15.95 -4.55 1.07
CA LEU A 362 -15.49 -5.93 1.32
C LEU A 362 -14.39 -6.31 0.32
N LYS A 363 -14.62 -6.07 -0.98
CA LYS A 363 -13.62 -6.26 -2.03
C LYS A 363 -12.35 -5.44 -1.76
N GLN A 364 -12.50 -4.15 -1.48
CA GLN A 364 -11.37 -3.25 -1.21
C GLN A 364 -10.59 -3.61 0.06
N THR A 365 -11.27 -4.12 1.09
CA THR A 365 -10.62 -4.66 2.30
C THR A 365 -9.87 -5.95 1.97
N ALA A 366 -10.49 -6.87 1.23
CA ALA A 366 -9.86 -8.12 0.82
C ALA A 366 -8.60 -7.89 -0.02
N ARG A 367 -8.62 -6.96 -0.98
CA ARG A 367 -7.43 -6.59 -1.79
C ARG A 367 -6.25 -6.12 -0.92
N ARG A 368 -6.51 -5.53 0.24
CA ARG A 368 -5.45 -5.07 1.17
C ARG A 368 -4.91 -6.22 2.03
N LEU A 369 -5.74 -7.22 2.31
CA LEU A 369 -5.39 -8.39 3.12
C LEU A 369 -4.65 -9.48 2.31
N THR A 370 -4.72 -9.44 0.98
CA THR A 370 -4.07 -10.45 0.11
C THR A 370 -2.56 -10.31 0.02
N GLY A 371 -2.01 -9.17 0.45
CA GLY A 371 -0.57 -8.86 0.47
C GLY A 371 0.16 -9.32 1.73
N GLU A 372 0.99 -8.42 2.28
CA GLU A 372 1.96 -8.70 3.38
C GLU A 372 1.32 -9.13 4.72
N TYR A 373 -0.01 -9.04 4.87
CA TYR A 373 -0.71 -9.31 6.12
C TYR A 373 -1.37 -10.68 6.20
N ARG A 374 -1.10 -11.59 5.25
CA ARG A 374 -1.75 -12.90 5.21
C ARG A 374 -1.69 -13.62 6.56
N ASP A 375 -0.49 -13.75 7.14
CA ASP A 375 -0.33 -14.48 8.40
C ASP A 375 -1.05 -13.79 9.58
N ILE A 376 -1.11 -12.46 9.58
CA ILE A 376 -1.84 -11.70 10.60
C ILE A 376 -3.34 -11.89 10.42
N PHE A 377 -3.82 -11.90 9.18
CA PHE A 377 -5.22 -12.13 8.86
C PHE A 377 -5.65 -13.56 9.20
N ASP A 378 -4.84 -14.56 8.82
CA ASP A 378 -5.07 -15.96 9.15
C ASP A 378 -5.17 -16.12 10.69
N HIS A 379 -4.22 -15.55 11.44
CA HIS A 379 -4.27 -15.54 12.90
C HIS A 379 -5.52 -14.82 13.47
N TYR A 380 -5.95 -13.72 12.86
CA TYR A 380 -7.20 -13.04 13.24
C TYR A 380 -8.40 -13.95 13.03
N THR A 381 -8.50 -14.63 11.88
CA THR A 381 -9.63 -15.51 11.57
C THR A 381 -9.73 -16.71 12.50
N GLU A 382 -8.59 -17.30 12.88
CA GLU A 382 -8.53 -18.43 13.83
C GLU A 382 -9.07 -18.06 15.22
N ASN A 383 -8.84 -16.82 15.64
CA ASN A 383 -9.23 -16.32 16.96
C ASN A 383 -10.53 -15.51 16.93
N PHE A 384 -11.19 -15.43 15.77
CA PHE A 384 -12.36 -14.57 15.59
C PHE A 384 -13.56 -15.10 16.37
N GLN A 385 -14.09 -14.25 17.26
CA GLN A 385 -15.32 -14.52 18.00
C GLN A 385 -16.43 -13.59 17.50
N PRO A 386 -17.35 -14.06 16.64
CA PRO A 386 -18.38 -13.22 16.07
C PRO A 386 -19.32 -12.70 17.15
N ARG A 387 -19.62 -11.39 17.11
CA ARG A 387 -20.65 -10.78 17.99
C ARG A 387 -22.04 -10.79 17.35
N SER A 388 -22.14 -11.11 16.05
CA SER A 388 -23.40 -11.24 15.32
C SER A 388 -23.26 -12.15 14.11
N SER A 389 -24.38 -12.74 13.64
CA SER A 389 -24.42 -13.54 12.39
C SER A 389 -23.99 -12.73 11.17
N ARG A 390 -24.32 -11.43 11.16
CA ARG A 390 -23.90 -10.49 10.12
C ARG A 390 -22.38 -10.40 10.01
N GLN A 391 -21.67 -10.32 11.15
CA GLN A 391 -20.21 -10.28 11.15
C GLN A 391 -19.62 -11.61 10.66
N SER A 392 -20.19 -12.76 11.05
CA SER A 392 -19.76 -14.06 10.53
C SER A 392 -19.89 -14.14 9.01
N TYR A 393 -21.07 -13.79 8.48
CA TYR A 393 -21.31 -13.79 7.04
C TYR A 393 -20.34 -12.87 6.29
N ARG A 394 -20.04 -11.70 6.85
CA ARG A 394 -19.09 -10.77 6.21
C ARG A 394 -17.66 -11.25 6.27
N LEU A 395 -17.25 -11.88 7.36
CA LEU A 395 -15.93 -12.49 7.42
C LEU A 395 -15.81 -13.60 6.38
N GLU A 396 -16.84 -14.42 6.22
CA GLU A 396 -16.90 -15.45 5.18
C GLU A 396 -16.78 -14.84 3.78
N GLN A 397 -17.52 -13.77 3.47
CA GLN A 397 -17.37 -13.05 2.19
C GLN A 397 -15.98 -12.44 2.02
N LEU A 398 -15.40 -11.87 3.09
CA LEU A 398 -14.07 -11.28 3.06
C LEU A 398 -13.00 -12.35 2.76
N VAL A 399 -13.07 -13.50 3.45
CA VAL A 399 -12.19 -14.66 3.21
C VAL A 399 -12.36 -15.16 1.78
N ARG A 400 -13.60 -15.26 1.29
CA ARG A 400 -13.90 -15.64 -0.10
C ARG A 400 -13.22 -14.71 -1.11
N TYR A 401 -13.28 -13.39 -0.91
CA TYR A 401 -12.59 -12.43 -1.77
C TYR A 401 -11.06 -12.50 -1.66
N VAL A 402 -10.52 -12.67 -0.45
CA VAL A 402 -9.07 -12.85 -0.24
C VAL A 402 -8.56 -14.06 -1.02
N LEU A 403 -9.28 -15.19 -0.94
CA LEU A 403 -8.93 -16.42 -1.67
C LEU A 403 -9.04 -16.23 -3.19
N LEU A 404 -10.07 -15.53 -3.68
CA LEU A 404 -10.21 -15.18 -5.10
C LEU A 404 -8.98 -14.41 -5.59
N TYR A 405 -8.62 -13.32 -4.91
CA TYR A 405 -7.50 -12.45 -5.31
C TYR A 405 -6.16 -13.18 -5.26
N GLN A 406 -5.88 -13.94 -4.20
CA GLN A 406 -4.67 -14.77 -4.13
C GLN A 406 -4.59 -15.80 -5.26
N THR A 407 -5.74 -16.40 -5.60
CA THR A 407 -5.80 -17.41 -6.67
C THR A 407 -5.55 -16.75 -8.03
N LEU A 408 -6.16 -15.60 -8.29
CA LEU A 408 -5.95 -14.83 -9.52
C LEU A 408 -4.52 -14.34 -9.67
N ASP A 409 -3.92 -13.76 -8.62
CA ASP A 409 -2.53 -13.32 -8.64
C ASP A 409 -1.58 -14.47 -9.00
N ARG A 410 -1.81 -15.65 -8.40
CA ARG A 410 -1.03 -16.86 -8.72
C ARG A 410 -1.23 -17.30 -10.17
N LEU A 411 -2.46 -17.32 -10.67
CA LEU A 411 -2.76 -17.71 -12.06
C LEU A 411 -2.14 -16.73 -13.07
N LEU A 412 -2.24 -15.42 -12.81
CA LEU A 412 -1.68 -14.36 -13.64
C LEU A 412 -0.15 -14.35 -13.64
N LEU A 413 0.47 -14.67 -12.50
CA LEU A 413 1.93 -14.80 -12.41
C LEU A 413 2.43 -16.00 -13.20
N LEU A 414 1.80 -17.16 -13.01
CA LEU A 414 2.24 -18.43 -13.61
C LEU A 414 1.90 -18.53 -15.10
N SER A 415 0.82 -17.88 -15.57
CA SER A 415 0.49 -17.82 -17.01
C SER A 415 1.58 -17.13 -17.86
N LYS A 416 2.47 -16.36 -17.24
CA LYS A 416 3.61 -15.72 -17.91
C LYS A 416 4.82 -16.65 -18.10
N GLN A 417 4.81 -17.84 -17.50
CA GLN A 417 5.92 -18.80 -17.53
C GLN A 417 5.64 -19.96 -18.50
N ASP A 418 6.67 -20.70 -18.91
CA ASP A 418 6.50 -21.93 -19.70
C ASP A 418 6.02 -23.05 -18.78
N LEU A 419 4.81 -23.56 -19.03
CA LEU A 419 3.99 -24.23 -18.03
C LEU A 419 4.36 -25.69 -17.77
N GLY A 420 5.14 -26.33 -18.66
CA GLY A 420 5.64 -27.70 -18.52
C GLY A 420 4.68 -28.66 -17.80
N ASP A 421 5.18 -29.29 -16.74
CA ASP A 421 4.43 -30.25 -15.89
C ASP A 421 3.40 -29.59 -14.95
N GLN A 422 3.43 -28.26 -14.77
CA GLN A 422 2.51 -27.54 -13.86
C GLN A 422 1.16 -27.22 -14.53
N ARG A 423 1.02 -27.47 -15.83
CA ARG A 423 -0.16 -27.08 -16.61
C ARG A 423 -1.46 -27.69 -16.07
N GLU A 424 -1.48 -28.98 -15.74
CA GLU A 424 -2.70 -29.64 -15.24
C GLU A 424 -3.16 -29.03 -13.90
N SER A 425 -2.22 -28.79 -12.97
CA SER A 425 -2.52 -28.16 -11.68
C SER A 425 -3.10 -26.75 -11.85
N LEU A 426 -2.62 -26.00 -12.84
CA LEU A 426 -3.15 -24.67 -13.15
C LEU A 426 -4.52 -24.70 -13.82
N GLN A 427 -4.78 -25.70 -14.66
CA GLN A 427 -6.12 -25.93 -15.23
C GLN A 427 -7.14 -26.23 -14.13
N ASP A 428 -6.80 -27.11 -13.20
CA ASP A 428 -7.67 -27.46 -12.07
C ASP A 428 -7.91 -26.22 -11.18
N THR A 429 -6.86 -25.42 -10.92
CA THR A 429 -6.96 -24.17 -10.14
C THR A 429 -7.85 -23.13 -10.82
N ALA A 430 -7.61 -22.84 -12.11
CA ALA A 430 -8.40 -21.86 -12.87
C ALA A 430 -9.87 -22.27 -12.99
N THR A 431 -10.11 -23.55 -13.25
CA THR A 431 -11.47 -24.11 -13.36
C THR A 431 -12.20 -24.04 -12.02
N SER A 432 -11.53 -24.45 -10.93
CA SER A 432 -12.11 -24.39 -9.58
C SER A 432 -12.45 -22.96 -9.18
N ALA A 433 -11.53 -22.01 -9.42
CA ALA A 433 -11.77 -20.59 -9.15
C ALA A 433 -12.96 -20.05 -9.96
N PHE A 434 -13.02 -20.36 -11.25
CA PHE A 434 -14.12 -19.91 -12.09
C PHE A 434 -15.49 -20.46 -11.66
N VAL A 435 -15.55 -21.73 -11.25
CA VAL A 435 -16.77 -22.38 -10.74
C VAL A 435 -17.15 -21.94 -9.32
N GLU A 436 -16.22 -21.41 -8.54
CA GLU A 436 -16.49 -20.94 -7.18
C GLU A 436 -16.91 -19.47 -7.16
N TYR A 437 -16.22 -18.64 -7.95
CA TYR A 437 -16.37 -17.18 -7.91
C TYR A 437 -17.13 -16.60 -9.11
N HIS A 438 -17.43 -17.41 -10.13
CA HIS A 438 -18.35 -17.08 -11.22
C HIS A 438 -18.01 -15.75 -11.91
N TYR A 439 -18.94 -14.79 -11.91
CA TYR A 439 -18.74 -13.48 -12.52
C TYR A 439 -17.68 -12.66 -11.80
N GLU A 440 -17.50 -12.81 -10.49
CA GLU A 440 -16.47 -12.10 -9.73
C GLU A 440 -15.07 -12.54 -10.17
N PHE A 441 -14.89 -13.80 -10.59
CA PHE A 441 -13.64 -14.25 -11.21
C PHE A 441 -13.36 -13.53 -12.53
N LEU A 442 -14.38 -13.39 -13.38
CA LEU A 442 -14.23 -12.75 -14.69
C LEU A 442 -14.00 -11.24 -14.57
N GLU A 443 -14.74 -10.58 -13.68
CA GLU A 443 -14.59 -9.15 -13.38
C GLU A 443 -13.14 -8.82 -13.03
N GLU A 444 -12.56 -9.55 -12.07
CA GLU A 444 -11.19 -9.31 -11.61
C GLU A 444 -10.14 -9.78 -12.62
N LEU A 445 -10.47 -10.79 -13.45
CA LEU A 445 -9.59 -11.21 -14.54
C LEU A 445 -9.52 -10.17 -15.66
N PHE A 446 -10.61 -9.43 -15.92
CA PHE A 446 -10.66 -8.40 -16.96
C PHE A 446 -9.89 -7.14 -16.61
N ASP A 447 -9.61 -6.91 -15.31
CA ASP A 447 -8.73 -5.84 -14.85
C ASP A 447 -7.24 -6.13 -15.13
N ALA A 448 -6.89 -7.38 -15.48
CA ALA A 448 -5.53 -7.78 -15.78
C ALA A 448 -5.11 -7.44 -17.23
N ASP A 449 -3.81 -7.58 -17.51
CA ASP A 449 -3.29 -7.51 -18.89
C ASP A 449 -4.01 -8.50 -19.80
N GLU A 450 -4.46 -8.04 -20.98
CA GLU A 450 -5.26 -8.83 -21.92
C GLU A 450 -4.60 -10.18 -22.26
N THR A 451 -3.28 -10.21 -22.45
CA THR A 451 -2.56 -11.45 -22.80
C THR A 451 -2.55 -12.42 -21.62
N ALA A 452 -2.41 -11.92 -20.40
CA ALA A 452 -2.45 -12.76 -19.20
C ALA A 452 -3.88 -13.29 -18.96
N ALA A 453 -4.89 -12.46 -19.15
CA ALA A 453 -6.30 -12.82 -19.04
C ALA A 453 -6.68 -13.93 -20.04
N GLU A 454 -6.30 -13.77 -21.31
CA GLU A 454 -6.50 -14.79 -22.36
C GLU A 454 -5.89 -16.14 -21.97
N LYS A 455 -4.65 -16.12 -21.48
CA LYS A 455 -3.97 -17.35 -21.07
C LYS A 455 -4.68 -18.03 -19.91
N VAL A 456 -5.12 -17.29 -18.90
CA VAL A 456 -5.87 -17.86 -17.76
C VAL A 456 -7.20 -18.44 -18.23
N LEU A 457 -7.95 -17.75 -19.10
CA LEU A 457 -9.18 -18.29 -19.68
C LEU A 457 -8.94 -19.59 -20.46
N SER A 458 -7.83 -19.68 -21.20
CA SER A 458 -7.46 -20.88 -21.98
C SER A 458 -7.13 -22.10 -21.11
N LEU A 459 -6.86 -21.92 -19.81
CA LEU A 459 -6.67 -23.02 -18.86
C LEU A 459 -8.00 -23.70 -18.51
N ILE A 460 -9.13 -23.01 -18.67
CA ILE A 460 -10.45 -23.56 -18.37
C ILE A 460 -10.89 -24.38 -19.58
N THR A 461 -10.97 -25.70 -19.41
CA THR A 461 -11.32 -26.63 -20.48
C THR A 461 -12.53 -27.48 -20.10
N VAL A 462 -13.17 -28.08 -21.11
CA VAL A 462 -14.26 -29.04 -20.88
C VAL A 462 -13.81 -30.22 -20.02
N ASN A 463 -12.57 -30.68 -20.20
CA ASN A 463 -12.03 -31.80 -19.45
C ASN A 463 -11.79 -31.44 -17.98
N SER A 464 -11.16 -30.30 -17.70
CA SER A 464 -10.95 -29.84 -16.32
C SER A 464 -12.28 -29.53 -15.62
N TYR A 465 -13.24 -28.94 -16.32
CA TYR A 465 -14.60 -28.69 -15.80
C TYR A 465 -15.31 -30.00 -15.43
N ARG A 466 -15.37 -30.97 -16.36
CA ARG A 466 -16.00 -32.27 -16.10
C ARG A 466 -15.28 -33.07 -15.01
N LYS A 467 -13.95 -33.00 -14.95
CA LYS A 467 -13.13 -33.61 -13.90
C LYS A 467 -13.51 -33.05 -12.53
N LEU A 468 -13.55 -31.72 -12.38
CA LEU A 468 -13.92 -31.05 -11.14
C LEU A 468 -15.29 -31.49 -10.61
N PHE A 469 -16.34 -31.44 -11.45
CA PHE A 469 -17.69 -31.85 -11.01
C PHE A 469 -17.76 -33.33 -10.66
N ARG A 470 -17.06 -34.20 -11.39
CA ARG A 470 -16.99 -35.63 -11.07
C ARG A 470 -16.34 -35.83 -9.70
N GLU A 471 -15.19 -35.24 -9.46
CA GLU A 471 -14.45 -35.37 -8.19
C GLU A 471 -15.25 -34.82 -7.00
N LEU A 472 -15.94 -33.68 -7.16
CA LEU A 472 -16.78 -33.11 -6.11
C LEU A 472 -17.98 -33.99 -5.77
N MET A 473 -18.59 -34.64 -6.77
CA MET A 473 -19.67 -35.61 -6.54
C MET A 473 -19.16 -36.92 -5.93
N GLU A 474 -18.05 -37.46 -6.43
CA GLU A 474 -17.45 -38.72 -5.92
C GLU A 474 -16.95 -38.58 -4.47
N THR A 475 -16.45 -37.39 -4.09
CA THR A 475 -15.99 -37.09 -2.72
C THR A 475 -17.12 -36.66 -1.78
N GLY A 476 -18.37 -36.61 -2.26
CA GLY A 476 -19.54 -36.21 -1.48
C GLY A 476 -19.55 -34.72 -1.07
N LYS A 477 -18.69 -33.90 -1.68
CA LYS A 477 -18.62 -32.45 -1.45
C LYS A 477 -19.69 -31.67 -2.23
N MET A 478 -20.37 -32.31 -3.17
CA MET A 478 -21.41 -31.71 -3.99
C MET A 478 -22.46 -32.74 -4.38
N THR A 479 -23.74 -32.37 -4.25
CA THR A 479 -24.87 -33.15 -4.73
C THR A 479 -25.17 -32.83 -6.21
N PHE A 480 -25.93 -33.68 -6.88
CA PHE A 480 -26.34 -33.44 -8.27
C PHE A 480 -27.08 -32.10 -8.44
N GLN A 481 -27.99 -31.77 -7.51
CA GLN A 481 -28.76 -30.51 -7.55
C GLN A 481 -27.87 -29.27 -7.37
N GLU A 482 -26.90 -29.33 -6.45
CA GLU A 482 -25.91 -28.26 -6.30
C GLU A 482 -25.04 -28.12 -7.55
N GLY A 483 -24.72 -29.24 -8.20
CA GLY A 483 -23.99 -29.24 -9.47
C GLY A 483 -24.76 -28.58 -10.62
N GLU A 484 -26.07 -28.80 -10.71
CA GLU A 484 -26.92 -28.12 -11.69
C GLU A 484 -26.98 -26.61 -11.43
N LEU A 485 -27.17 -26.20 -10.17
CA LEU A 485 -27.20 -24.79 -9.79
C LEU A 485 -25.87 -24.09 -10.13
N LYS A 486 -24.73 -24.67 -9.73
CA LYS A 486 -23.41 -24.12 -10.10
C LYS A 486 -23.21 -24.03 -11.60
N SER A 487 -23.70 -25.01 -12.35
CA SER A 487 -23.62 -24.98 -13.82
C SER A 487 -24.45 -23.85 -14.43
N MET A 488 -25.61 -23.55 -13.84
CA MET A 488 -26.43 -22.39 -14.22
C MET A 488 -25.72 -21.06 -13.91
N ASP A 489 -25.15 -20.93 -12.71
CA ASP A 489 -24.41 -19.74 -12.29
C ASP A 489 -23.19 -19.49 -13.18
N VAL A 490 -22.46 -20.56 -13.56
CA VAL A 490 -21.34 -20.47 -14.51
C VAL A 490 -21.82 -20.00 -15.89
N LYS A 491 -22.95 -20.53 -16.37
CA LYS A 491 -23.53 -20.12 -17.66
C LYS A 491 -23.96 -18.65 -17.64
N GLU A 492 -24.57 -18.20 -16.55
CA GLU A 492 -24.94 -16.79 -16.36
C GLU A 492 -23.69 -15.89 -16.29
N ALA A 493 -22.65 -16.32 -15.57
CA ALA A 493 -21.39 -15.60 -15.48
C ALA A 493 -20.73 -15.43 -16.85
N LEU A 494 -20.71 -16.46 -17.71
CA LEU A 494 -20.21 -16.34 -19.07
C LEU A 494 -21.03 -15.39 -19.92
N ALA A 495 -22.36 -15.43 -19.82
CA ALA A 495 -23.24 -14.52 -20.55
C ALA A 495 -23.04 -13.06 -20.12
N GLN A 496 -22.90 -12.81 -18.82
CA GLN A 496 -22.59 -11.50 -18.28
C GLN A 496 -21.17 -11.06 -18.64
N GLY A 497 -20.20 -11.97 -18.59
CA GLY A 497 -18.82 -11.74 -19.01
C GLY A 497 -18.72 -11.36 -20.48
N LEU A 498 -19.49 -12.00 -21.38
CA LEU A 498 -19.56 -11.62 -22.79
C LEU A 498 -20.05 -10.19 -23.01
N LYS A 499 -21.02 -9.74 -22.21
CA LYS A 499 -21.55 -8.37 -22.26
C LYS A 499 -20.52 -7.34 -21.80
N ASN A 500 -19.69 -7.72 -20.83
CA ASN A 500 -18.75 -6.84 -20.14
C ASN A 500 -17.29 -7.06 -20.57
N ALA A 501 -17.04 -7.87 -21.61
CA ALA A 501 -15.70 -8.18 -22.06
C ALA A 501 -14.96 -6.90 -22.48
N PRO A 502 -13.73 -6.66 -21.99
CA PRO A 502 -13.00 -5.44 -22.28
C PRO A 502 -12.59 -5.34 -23.75
N THR A 503 -12.42 -6.49 -24.42
CA THR A 503 -12.02 -6.58 -25.82
C THR A 503 -12.79 -7.66 -26.55
N ARG A 504 -12.80 -7.56 -27.89
CA ARG A 504 -13.39 -8.59 -28.76
C ARG A 504 -12.73 -9.95 -28.60
N LYS A 505 -11.40 -10.01 -28.40
CA LYS A 505 -10.68 -11.28 -28.26
C LYS A 505 -11.06 -12.05 -27.01
N ILE A 506 -11.20 -11.34 -25.88
CA ILE A 506 -11.73 -11.92 -24.64
C ILE A 506 -13.17 -12.40 -24.86
N GLY A 507 -13.99 -11.60 -25.54
CA GLY A 507 -15.34 -12.00 -25.93
C GLY A 507 -15.38 -13.30 -26.76
N ASP A 508 -14.51 -13.43 -27.76
CA ASP A 508 -14.44 -14.62 -28.61
C ASP A 508 -14.00 -15.88 -27.80
N HIS A 509 -13.07 -15.72 -26.85
CA HIS A 509 -12.68 -16.80 -25.93
C HIS A 509 -13.83 -17.24 -25.02
N LEU A 510 -14.56 -16.29 -24.41
CA LEU A 510 -15.70 -16.59 -23.55
C LEU A 510 -16.83 -17.26 -24.32
N MET A 511 -17.06 -16.86 -25.58
CA MET A 511 -18.07 -17.48 -26.44
C MET A 511 -17.69 -18.93 -26.75
N THR A 512 -16.41 -19.16 -27.09
CA THR A 512 -15.87 -20.50 -27.32
C THR A 512 -16.02 -21.38 -26.06
N LEU A 513 -15.69 -20.83 -24.89
CA LEU A 513 -15.82 -21.55 -23.62
C LEU A 513 -17.29 -21.88 -23.31
N LEU A 514 -18.20 -20.92 -23.50
CA LEU A 514 -19.64 -21.11 -23.33
C LEU A 514 -20.18 -22.21 -24.25
N GLN A 515 -19.77 -22.20 -25.52
CA GLN A 515 -20.12 -23.23 -26.51
C GLN A 515 -19.61 -24.61 -26.06
N ASN A 516 -18.32 -24.72 -25.76
CA ASN A 516 -17.69 -26.00 -25.41
C ASN A 516 -18.24 -26.59 -24.10
N LEU A 517 -18.58 -25.75 -23.12
CA LEU A 517 -19.09 -26.23 -21.83
C LEU A 517 -20.56 -26.65 -21.86
N PHE A 518 -21.41 -25.96 -22.64
CA PHE A 518 -22.87 -26.08 -22.53
C PHE A 518 -23.63 -26.38 -23.83
N TYR A 519 -22.99 -26.28 -24.99
CA TYR A 519 -23.65 -26.39 -26.29
C TYR A 519 -22.95 -27.35 -27.27
N GLU A 520 -21.73 -27.81 -26.99
CA GLU A 520 -21.17 -28.97 -27.67
C GLU A 520 -21.91 -30.22 -27.21
N ASP A 521 -22.90 -30.62 -28.01
CA ASP A 521 -23.50 -31.94 -27.95
C ASP A 521 -22.40 -32.99 -28.08
N LYS A 522 -22.25 -33.82 -27.05
CA LYS A 522 -21.62 -35.13 -27.24
C LYS A 522 -22.58 -35.96 -28.08
N GLU A 523 -22.33 -36.05 -29.38
CA GLU A 523 -22.59 -37.33 -30.03
C GLU A 523 -21.79 -38.37 -29.24
N GLU A 524 -22.52 -39.29 -28.62
CA GLU A 524 -22.03 -40.31 -27.66
C GLU A 524 -20.90 -41.19 -28.19
#